data_AF-A0A451DNW2-F1
#
_entry.id   AF-A0A451DNW2-F1
#
_cell.length_a   1.000
_cell.length_b   1.000
_cell.length_c   1.000
_cell.angle_alpha   90.00
_cell.angle_beta   90.00
_cell.angle_gamma   90.00
#
_symmetry.space_group_name_H-M   'P 1'
#
loop_
_entity.id
_entity.type
_entity.pdbx_description
1 polymer ?
#
loop_
_entity_poly.entity_id
_entity_poly.type
_entity_poly.pdbx_seq_one_letter_code
_entity_poly.pdbx_strand_id
1 'polypeptide(L)'
;MTQINCSIFVPFSVTKMYSLVNDIESYPEFVSGCVSSQILDSSPIEMTASMDIFTTGIMRQTLVTRNTLINNHSIQIQLIKGPFQELNGIWRFSAENAESCRITFNLYIEFNHIFMELAFNKICKTISKHFLEAFSRRAKEVYFV
;
A
#
# COMPACT_ATOMS: atom_id res chain seq x y z
N MET A 1 -19.25 -3.50 -1.14
CA MET A 1 -18.05 -3.64 -0.28
C MET A 1 -17.00 -4.46 -1.00
N THR A 2 -15.76 -3.97 -1.14
CA THR A 2 -14.70 -4.70 -1.83
C THR A 2 -13.50 -4.97 -0.93
N GLN A 3 -12.95 -6.17 -1.06
CA GLN A 3 -11.71 -6.58 -0.40
C GLN A 3 -10.63 -6.99 -1.40
N ILE A 4 -9.41 -6.59 -1.11
CA ILE A 4 -8.17 -7.04 -1.75
C ILE A 4 -7.36 -7.78 -0.70
N ASN A 5 -6.87 -8.96 -1.08
CA ASN A 5 -5.97 -9.75 -0.25
C ASN A 5 -4.81 -10.19 -1.13
N CYS A 6 -3.60 -9.82 -0.74
CA CYS A 6 -2.38 -10.14 -1.47
C CYS A 6 -1.36 -10.75 -0.50
N SER A 7 -0.60 -11.74 -0.97
CA SER A 7 0.52 -12.32 -0.22
C SER A 7 1.65 -12.66 -1.17
N ILE A 8 2.89 -12.37 -0.77
CA ILE A 8 4.09 -12.74 -1.53
C ILE A 8 5.22 -13.13 -0.57
N PHE A 9 6.06 -14.05 -1.01
CA PHE A 9 7.34 -14.35 -0.36
C PHE A 9 8.45 -13.62 -1.09
N VAL A 10 9.36 -13.01 -0.35
CA VAL A 10 10.48 -12.27 -0.92
C VAL A 10 11.79 -12.62 -0.22
N PRO A 11 12.91 -12.67 -0.96
CA PRO A 11 14.24 -12.94 -0.41
C PRO A 11 14.85 -11.67 0.20
N PHE A 12 14.10 -11.03 1.10
CA PHE A 12 14.54 -9.88 1.88
C PHE A 12 14.05 -10.01 3.31
N SER A 13 14.84 -9.49 4.26
CA SER A 13 14.45 -9.45 5.66
C SER A 13 13.20 -8.59 5.88
N VAL A 14 12.49 -8.86 6.98
CA VAL A 14 11.34 -8.07 7.41
C VAL A 14 11.68 -6.59 7.52
N THR A 15 12.83 -6.24 8.09
CA THR A 15 13.27 -4.85 8.24
C THR A 15 13.39 -4.14 6.89
N LYS A 16 14.02 -4.79 5.90
CA LYS A 16 14.16 -4.23 4.55
C LYS A 16 12.79 -3.96 3.91
N MET A 17 11.87 -4.91 4.02
CA MET A 17 10.55 -4.78 3.40
C MET A 17 9.63 -3.82 4.15
N TYR A 18 9.71 -3.79 5.49
CA TYR A 18 8.98 -2.83 6.31
C TYR A 18 9.40 -1.40 5.96
N SER A 19 10.72 -1.12 5.92
CA SER A 19 11.23 0.21 5.56
C SER A 19 10.78 0.64 4.17
N LEU A 20 10.82 -0.28 3.20
CA LEU A 20 10.42 0.01 1.82
C LEU A 20 8.91 0.29 1.69
N VAL A 21 8.08 -0.44 2.44
CA VAL A 21 6.64 -0.17 2.50
C VAL A 21 6.35 1.13 3.27
N ASN A 22 7.07 1.42 4.35
CA ASN A 22 6.87 2.64 5.14
C ASN A 22 7.39 3.91 4.43
N ASP A 23 8.27 3.75 3.44
CA ASP A 23 8.78 4.84 2.60
C ASP A 23 7.76 5.26 1.54
N ILE A 24 6.70 5.93 2.01
CA ILE A 24 5.57 6.32 1.17
C ILE A 24 5.93 7.38 0.13
N GLU A 25 6.93 8.23 0.39
CA GLU A 25 7.34 9.32 -0.51
C GLU A 25 7.99 8.79 -1.80
N SER A 26 8.61 7.61 -1.74
CA SER A 26 9.16 6.93 -2.92
C SER A 26 8.11 6.25 -3.82
N TYR A 27 6.85 6.13 -3.38
CA TYR A 27 5.82 5.39 -4.12
C TYR A 27 5.61 5.85 -5.57
N PRO A 28 5.64 7.16 -5.92
CA PRO A 28 5.48 7.62 -7.31
C PRO A 28 6.53 7.05 -8.26
N GLU A 29 7.69 6.62 -7.76
CA GLU A 29 8.75 6.02 -8.59
C GLU A 29 8.41 4.61 -9.08
N PHE A 30 7.62 3.84 -8.33
CA PHE A 30 7.47 2.40 -8.59
C PHE A 30 6.06 1.83 -8.43
N VAL A 31 5.17 2.52 -7.72
CA VAL A 31 3.77 2.10 -7.52
C VAL A 31 2.92 2.63 -8.66
N SER A 32 2.54 1.74 -9.58
CA SER A 32 1.66 2.09 -10.70
C SER A 32 0.37 2.75 -10.23
N GLY A 33 0.10 3.95 -10.75
CA GLY A 33 -1.08 4.72 -10.41
C GLY A 33 -0.92 5.64 -9.20
N CYS A 34 0.21 5.61 -8.49
CA CYS A 34 0.59 6.68 -7.57
C CYS A 34 1.24 7.81 -8.38
N VAL A 35 0.62 8.99 -8.38
CA VAL A 35 1.12 10.15 -9.13
C VAL A 35 2.02 11.01 -8.25
N SER A 36 1.65 11.15 -6.98
CA SER A 36 2.40 11.89 -5.97
C SER A 36 2.10 11.27 -4.61
N SER A 37 3.04 11.42 -3.68
CA SER A 37 2.84 11.09 -2.27
C SER A 37 3.68 12.03 -1.41
N GLN A 38 3.18 12.32 -0.22
CA GLN A 38 3.85 13.20 0.73
C GLN A 38 3.47 12.82 2.16
N ILE A 39 4.44 12.94 3.07
CA ILE A 39 4.18 12.83 4.51
C ILE A 39 3.68 14.20 5.00
N LEU A 40 2.54 14.21 5.68
CA LEU A 40 1.97 15.42 6.30
C LEU A 40 2.37 15.55 7.77
N ASP A 41 2.49 14.43 8.47
CA ASP A 41 2.94 14.34 9.85
C ASP A 41 3.49 12.93 10.14
N SER A 42 4.48 12.81 11.02
CA SER A 42 5.08 11.51 11.32
C SER A 42 5.71 11.44 12.72
N SER A 43 5.54 10.29 13.34
CA SER A 43 6.13 9.85 14.60
C SER A 43 6.55 8.37 14.51
N PRO A 44 7.21 7.82 15.53
CA PRO A 44 7.59 6.40 15.53
C PRO A 44 6.41 5.40 15.50
N ILE A 45 5.20 5.83 15.87
CA ILE A 45 4.02 4.95 15.99
C ILE A 45 2.87 5.33 15.05
N GLU A 46 2.93 6.50 14.41
CA GLU A 46 1.89 7.00 13.52
C GLU A 46 2.49 7.85 12.40
N MET A 47 1.91 7.77 11.20
CA MET A 47 2.21 8.63 10.07
C MET A 47 0.91 9.08 9.40
N THR A 48 0.74 10.38 9.17
CA THR A 48 -0.30 10.90 8.29
C THR A 48 0.31 11.23 6.94
N ALA A 49 -0.25 10.68 5.86
CA ALA A 49 0.28 10.85 4.51
C ALA A 49 -0.82 11.17 3.52
N SER A 50 -0.48 11.89 2.46
CA SER A 50 -1.36 12.16 1.32
C SER A 50 -0.79 11.52 0.06
N MET A 51 -1.68 10.96 -0.76
CA MET A 51 -1.33 10.35 -2.04
C MET A 51 -2.33 10.76 -3.12
N ASP A 52 -1.82 11.17 -4.27
CA ASP A 52 -2.63 11.29 -5.47
C ASP A 52 -2.60 9.97 -6.24
N ILE A 53 -3.79 9.39 -6.45
CA ILE A 53 -3.95 8.16 -7.21
C ILE A 53 -4.65 8.41 -8.54
N PHE A 54 -4.26 7.64 -9.55
CA PHE A 54 -4.84 7.63 -10.88
C PHE A 54 -4.87 6.21 -11.44
N THR A 55 -5.95 5.84 -12.11
CA THR A 55 -6.03 4.60 -12.87
C THR A 55 -6.86 4.83 -14.13
N THR A 56 -6.61 4.03 -15.17
CA THR A 56 -7.30 4.14 -16.45
C THR A 56 -8.82 4.08 -16.25
N GLY A 57 -9.52 5.16 -16.59
CA GLY A 57 -10.98 5.30 -16.45
C GLY A 57 -11.46 5.94 -15.14
N ILE A 58 -10.56 6.32 -14.23
CA ILE A 58 -10.88 7.08 -13.02
C ILE A 58 -10.08 8.39 -13.03
N MET A 59 -10.73 9.51 -12.70
CA MET A 59 -10.04 10.79 -12.56
C MET A 59 -9.02 10.76 -11.43
N ARG A 60 -8.02 11.65 -11.46
CA ARG A 60 -7.08 11.81 -10.34
C ARG A 60 -7.84 12.07 -9.05
N GLN A 61 -7.53 11.33 -8.00
CA GLN A 61 -8.13 11.49 -6.67
C GLN A 61 -7.03 11.61 -5.62
N THR A 62 -7.23 12.50 -4.66
CA THR A 62 -6.35 12.61 -3.50
C THR A 62 -6.91 11.81 -2.33
N LEU A 63 -6.05 11.01 -1.73
CA LEU A 63 -6.29 10.29 -0.48
C LEU A 63 -5.43 10.89 0.62
N VAL A 64 -5.96 10.95 1.83
CA VAL A 64 -5.19 11.22 3.05
C VAL A 64 -5.45 10.07 4.00
N THR A 65 -4.39 9.44 4.50
CA THR A 65 -4.49 8.30 5.42
C THR A 65 -3.73 8.57 6.71
N ARG A 66 -4.24 8.00 7.80
CA ARG A 66 -3.52 7.78 9.05
C ARG A 66 -3.00 6.36 9.06
N ASN A 67 -1.70 6.21 9.28
CA ASN A 67 -1.01 4.93 9.30
C ASN A 67 -0.52 4.66 10.72
N THR A 68 -1.02 3.62 11.38
CA THR A 68 -0.51 3.16 12.68
C THR A 68 0.62 2.16 12.46
N LEU A 69 1.77 2.42 13.08
CA LEU A 69 3.03 1.74 12.83
C LEU A 69 3.38 0.81 14.00
N ILE A 70 3.51 -0.49 13.72
CA ILE A 70 4.17 -1.44 14.62
C ILE A 70 5.46 -1.86 13.92
N ASN A 71 6.57 -1.32 14.39
CA ASN A 71 7.88 -1.46 13.76
C ASN A 71 8.18 -2.92 13.42
N ASN A 72 8.55 -3.20 12.16
CA ASN A 72 8.85 -4.54 11.64
C ASN A 72 7.73 -5.60 11.80
N HIS A 73 6.49 -5.19 12.07
CA HIS A 73 5.37 -6.13 12.22
C HIS A 73 4.19 -5.78 11.31
N SER A 74 3.73 -4.52 11.36
CA SER A 74 2.55 -4.11 10.59
C SER A 74 2.45 -2.61 10.38
N ILE A 75 1.74 -2.23 9.32
CA ILE A 75 1.31 -0.86 9.04
C ILE A 75 -0.19 -0.92 8.78
N GLN A 76 -0.99 -0.36 9.69
CA GLN A 76 -2.43 -0.27 9.53
C GLN A 76 -2.77 1.09 8.91
N ILE A 77 -3.54 1.10 7.84
CA ILE A 77 -3.89 2.29 7.05
C ILE A 77 -5.37 2.58 7.30
N GLN A 78 -5.70 3.82 7.60
CA GLN A 78 -7.08 4.28 7.77
C GLN A 78 -7.30 5.57 6.98
N LEU A 79 -8.41 5.67 6.27
CA LEU A 79 -8.78 6.86 5.54
C LEU A 79 -9.10 8.01 6.50
N ILE A 80 -8.48 9.18 6.26
CA ILE A 80 -8.90 10.46 6.85
C ILE A 80 -9.78 11.22 5.84
N LYS A 81 -9.36 11.27 4.57
CA LYS A 81 -10.04 12.03 3.52
C LYS A 81 -9.85 11.35 2.16
N GLY A 82 -10.90 11.29 1.35
CA GLY A 82 -10.81 10.75 0.00
C GLY A 82 -12.17 10.58 -0.69
N PRO A 83 -12.20 10.00 -1.90
CA PRO A 83 -13.43 9.73 -2.66
C PRO A 83 -14.20 8.49 -2.16
N PHE A 84 -13.60 7.71 -1.25
CA PHE A 84 -14.19 6.52 -0.66
C PHE A 84 -14.93 6.90 0.62
N GLN A 85 -15.98 6.14 0.94
CA GLN A 85 -16.67 6.25 2.22
C GLN A 85 -15.75 5.74 3.34
N GLU A 86 -15.13 4.58 3.11
CA GLU A 86 -14.12 4.01 3.99
C GLU A 86 -12.98 3.40 3.17
N LEU A 87 -11.77 3.47 3.70
CA LEU A 87 -10.64 2.67 3.25
C LEU A 87 -9.83 2.26 4.48
N ASN A 88 -9.67 0.96 4.64
CA ASN A 88 -8.92 0.35 5.74
C ASN A 88 -7.94 -0.67 5.16
N GLY A 89 -6.66 -0.48 5.40
CA GLY A 89 -5.60 -1.38 4.92
C GLY A 89 -4.78 -1.93 6.07
N ILE A 90 -4.16 -3.08 5.87
CA ILE A 90 -3.12 -3.58 6.77
C ILE A 90 -2.06 -4.34 6.00
N TRP A 91 -0.83 -3.87 6.16
CA TRP A 91 0.37 -4.62 5.84
C TRP A 91 0.79 -5.44 7.04
N ARG A 92 1.20 -6.69 6.79
CA ARG A 92 1.88 -7.52 7.79
C ARG A 92 3.13 -8.13 7.20
N PHE A 93 4.13 -8.26 8.05
CA PHE A 93 5.44 -8.80 7.72
C PHE A 93 5.74 -9.95 8.67
N SER A 94 6.09 -11.11 8.13
CA SER A 94 6.46 -12.28 8.91
C SER A 94 7.75 -12.88 8.38
N ALA A 95 8.76 -13.01 9.22
CA ALA A 95 10.02 -13.64 8.85
C ALA A 95 9.79 -15.13 8.56
N GLU A 96 10.32 -15.60 7.44
CA GLU A 96 10.45 -17.03 7.15
C GLU A 96 11.85 -17.51 7.57
N ASN A 97 12.86 -16.65 7.42
CA ASN A 97 14.18 -16.77 8.04
C ASN A 97 14.83 -15.37 8.16
N ALA A 98 16.13 -15.29 8.49
CA ALA A 98 16.83 -14.01 8.68
C ALA A 98 16.82 -13.10 7.44
N GLU A 99 16.86 -13.67 6.23
CA GLU A 99 17.01 -12.93 4.96
C GLU A 99 15.79 -13.06 4.04
N SER A 100 14.68 -13.62 4.52
CA SER A 100 13.45 -13.74 3.74
C SER A 100 12.22 -13.60 4.61
N CYS A 101 11.19 -12.98 4.03
CA CYS A 101 9.92 -12.77 4.70
C CYS A 101 8.74 -12.99 3.77
N ARG A 102 7.60 -13.24 4.37
CA ARG A 102 6.30 -13.12 3.73
C ARG A 102 5.70 -11.76 4.05
N ILE A 103 5.14 -11.14 3.02
CA ILE A 103 4.41 -9.88 3.12
C ILE A 103 2.96 -10.16 2.74
N THR A 104 2.03 -9.69 3.56
CA THR A 104 0.61 -9.72 3.24
C THR A 104 0.04 -8.31 3.26
N PHE A 105 -0.84 -8.02 2.31
CA PHE A 105 -1.61 -6.78 2.27
C PHE A 105 -3.09 -7.11 2.18
N ASN A 106 -3.86 -6.62 3.15
CA ASN A 106 -5.32 -6.69 3.13
C ASN A 106 -5.84 -5.26 3.01
N LEU A 107 -6.75 -5.01 2.06
CA LEU A 107 -7.35 -3.70 1.86
C LEU A 107 -8.86 -3.87 1.72
N TYR A 108 -9.58 -3.07 2.49
CA TYR A 108 -11.03 -2.97 2.50
C TYR A 108 -11.42 -1.57 2.03
N ILE A 109 -12.35 -1.49 1.09
CA ILE A 109 -12.85 -0.21 0.57
C ILE A 109 -14.38 -0.24 0.51
N GLU A 110 -14.97 0.84 0.98
CA GLU A 110 -16.39 1.16 0.86
C GLU A 110 -16.57 2.39 -0.01
N PHE A 111 -17.46 2.29 -1.01
CA PHE A 111 -17.67 3.33 -2.00
C PHE A 111 -18.96 4.09 -1.71
N ASN A 112 -18.91 5.41 -1.88
CA ASN A 112 -20.11 6.26 -1.78
C ASN A 112 -21.18 5.91 -2.85
N HIS A 113 -20.78 5.29 -3.97
CA HIS A 113 -21.68 4.97 -5.08
C HIS A 113 -21.38 3.59 -5.69
N ILE A 114 -22.43 2.85 -6.04
CA ILE A 114 -22.37 1.47 -6.55
C ILE A 114 -21.59 1.32 -7.87
N PHE A 115 -21.57 2.35 -8.71
CA PHE A 115 -20.83 2.33 -9.98
C PHE A 115 -19.31 2.32 -9.77
N MET A 116 -18.81 2.98 -8.72
CA MET A 116 -17.38 2.97 -8.39
C MET A 116 -16.93 1.58 -7.91
N GLU A 117 -17.79 0.87 -7.19
CA GLU A 117 -17.53 -0.50 -6.74
C GLU A 117 -17.35 -1.47 -7.93
N LEU A 118 -18.22 -1.37 -8.95
CA LEU A 118 -18.14 -2.21 -10.14
C LEU A 118 -16.87 -1.97 -10.95
N ALA A 119 -16.47 -0.71 -11.13
CA ALA A 119 -15.22 -0.36 -11.80
C ALA A 119 -14.01 -0.89 -11.01
N PHE A 120 -14.01 -0.72 -9.69
CA PHE A 120 -12.93 -1.16 -8.83
C PHE A 120 -12.77 -2.69 -8.81
N ASN A 121 -13.86 -3.46 -8.75
CA ASN A 121 -13.80 -4.93 -8.78
C ASN A 121 -13.10 -5.48 -10.03
N LYS A 122 -13.20 -4.78 -11.17
CA LYS A 122 -12.51 -5.16 -12.41
C LYS A 122 -11.00 -4.90 -12.36
N ILE A 123 -10.58 -3.84 -11.66
CA ILE A 123 -9.18 -3.41 -11.56
C ILE A 123 -8.46 -4.11 -10.37
N CYS A 124 -9.21 -4.48 -9.34
CA CYS A 124 -8.76 -5.10 -8.09
C CYS A 124 -7.84 -6.33 -8.29
N LYS A 125 -8.19 -7.25 -9.20
CA LYS A 125 -7.34 -8.42 -9.51
C LYS A 125 -6.00 -8.03 -10.11
N THR A 126 -5.98 -7.00 -10.93
CA THR A 126 -4.78 -6.47 -11.59
C THR A 126 -3.90 -5.70 -10.61
N ILE A 127 -4.50 -4.88 -9.73
CA ILE A 127 -3.80 -4.16 -8.67
C ILE A 127 -3.10 -5.15 -7.73
N SER A 128 -3.81 -6.17 -7.28
CA SER A 128 -3.29 -7.13 -6.29
C SER A 128 -1.95 -7.76 -6.69
N LYS A 129 -1.84 -8.21 -7.95
CA LYS A 129 -0.63 -8.85 -8.48
C LYS A 129 0.49 -7.84 -8.71
N HIS A 130 0.19 -6.74 -9.40
CA HIS A 130 1.21 -5.75 -9.73
C HIS A 130 1.75 -4.99 -8.53
N PHE A 131 0.93 -4.79 -7.50
CA PHE A 131 1.33 -4.06 -6.32
C PHE A 131 2.45 -4.80 -5.57
N LEU A 132 2.26 -6.08 -5.22
CA LEU A 132 3.32 -6.85 -4.55
C LEU A 132 4.55 -7.08 -5.43
N GLU A 133 4.36 -7.25 -6.73
CA GLU A 133 5.48 -7.32 -7.69
C GLU A 133 6.29 -6.02 -7.72
N ALA A 134 5.63 -4.85 -7.64
CA ALA A 134 6.31 -3.55 -7.60
C ALA A 134 7.21 -3.41 -6.36
N PHE A 135 6.72 -3.80 -5.17
CA PHE A 135 7.54 -3.79 -3.95
C PHE A 135 8.71 -4.78 -4.03
N SER A 136 8.48 -5.99 -4.57
CA SER A 136 9.55 -6.98 -4.77
C SER A 136 10.62 -6.50 -5.75
N ARG A 137 10.21 -5.85 -6.85
CA ARG A 137 11.14 -5.24 -7.81
C ARG A 137 11.91 -4.08 -7.18
N ARG A 138 11.23 -3.16 -6.50
CA ARG A 138 11.88 -2.02 -5.84
C ARG A 138 12.88 -2.47 -4.79
N ALA A 139 12.59 -3.55 -4.05
CA ALA A 139 13.53 -4.11 -3.07
C ALA A 139 14.82 -4.59 -3.73
N LYS A 140 14.75 -5.13 -4.96
CA LYS A 140 15.95 -5.50 -5.72
C LYS A 140 16.78 -4.29 -6.11
N GLU A 141 16.13 -3.23 -6.57
CA GLU A 141 16.80 -1.99 -6.95
C GLU A 141 17.50 -1.32 -5.77
N VAL A 142 16.90 -1.34 -4.58
CA VAL A 142 17.42 -0.66 -3.38
C VAL A 142 18.46 -1.47 -2.63
N TYR A 143 18.32 -2.81 -2.57
CA TYR A 143 19.12 -3.65 -1.66
C TYR A 143 20.09 -4.63 -2.33
N PHE A 144 20.00 -4.87 -3.63
CA PHE A 144 20.91 -5.77 -4.36
C PHE A 144 21.95 -5.01 -5.22
N VAL A 145 22.34 -3.79 -4.79
CA VAL A 145 23.43 -3.02 -5.42
C VAL A 145 24.77 -3.77 -5.30
#